data_AF-A0A6C0D3Z8-F1
#
_entry.id   AF-A0A6C0D3Z8-F1
#
_cell.length_a   1.000
_cell.length_b   1.000
_cell.length_c   1.000
_cell.angle_alpha   90.00
_cell.angle_beta   90.00
_cell.angle_gamma   90.00
#
_symmetry.space_group_name_H-M   'P 1'
#
loop_
_entity.id
_entity.type
_entity.pdbx_description
1 polymer ?
#
loop_
_entity_poly.entity_id
_entity_poly.type
_entity_poly.pdbx_seq_one_letter_code
_entity_poly.pdbx_strand_id
1 'polypeptide(L)'
;MTDLSLSTICNQRIRQMLFTVPPQRFTPISPYPQYTQSQLDMRRKAEVLSYSATKSNTKTNNYTKAEKYALFISGRNQTTSYPTLVQTVSSEHFIAGNLFYGTSDVSLVTFNRVIVKAKAKTCPKIDIPTPTSSSNVPGPIKYLYYDRTIPLYNYATNERSYSSEPVSETDMWRTLNKQNQLCLNGINATISSVGILNPIDKPSYNFTYTTPIGLSYSAIVSNVSNSGPIDITNITLSVSSATVQVYYSGQLVQYVSPICIFSNNNMIFDISYSPLGTDSTVVSISNYIGNLSIQNLHLFTSPGFIYDIQINCIMNIVNNASLIGKYTISNEKYGVICNFSGSNVFNNCTLKSSPVSTLTSFSFTPMNI
;
A
#
# COMPACT_ATOMS: atom_id res chain seq x y z
N MET A 1 32.50 31.92 3.99
CA MET A 1 31.65 31.13 3.08
C MET A 1 32.33 31.14 1.73
N THR A 2 32.84 30.00 1.28
CA THR A 2 33.30 29.85 -0.11
C THR A 2 32.08 29.59 -0.97
N ASP A 3 31.83 30.43 -1.96
CA ASP A 3 30.71 30.23 -2.89
C ASP A 3 30.80 28.86 -3.55
N LEU A 4 29.69 28.09 -3.52
CA LEU A 4 29.61 26.84 -4.26
C LEU A 4 29.54 27.16 -5.75
N SER A 5 30.33 26.45 -6.55
CA SER A 5 30.31 26.61 -8.01
C SER A 5 28.92 26.29 -8.59
N LEU A 6 28.54 26.99 -9.66
CA LEU A 6 27.27 26.75 -10.37
C LEU A 6 27.12 25.29 -10.82
N SER A 7 28.21 24.64 -11.25
CA SER A 7 28.21 23.23 -11.64
C SER A 7 27.82 22.30 -10.49
N THR A 8 28.29 22.59 -9.28
CA THR A 8 27.93 21.85 -8.06
C THR A 8 26.44 22.00 -7.75
N ILE A 9 25.89 23.21 -7.86
CA ILE A 9 24.46 23.47 -7.63
C ILE A 9 23.59 22.74 -8.67
N CYS A 10 23.97 22.80 -9.95
CA CYS A 10 23.26 22.11 -11.01
C CYS A 10 23.26 20.58 -10.81
N ASN A 11 24.41 20.01 -10.43
CA ASN A 11 24.52 18.58 -10.14
C ASN A 11 23.63 18.15 -8.96
N GLN A 12 23.56 18.97 -7.91
CA GLN A 12 22.64 18.72 -6.79
C GLN A 12 21.19 18.74 -7.24
N ARG A 13 20.78 19.72 -8.04
CA ARG A 13 19.41 19.81 -8.56
C ARG A 13 19.02 18.60 -9.42
N ILE A 14 19.92 18.12 -10.26
CA ILE A 14 19.69 16.90 -11.07
C ILE A 14 19.50 15.69 -10.14
N ARG A 15 20.36 15.55 -9.12
CA ARG A 15 20.26 14.44 -8.17
C ARG A 15 18.99 14.52 -7.31
N GLN A 16 18.52 15.71 -6.95
CA GLN A 16 17.25 15.90 -6.22
C GLN A 16 16.05 15.34 -6.98
N MET A 17 16.10 15.29 -8.32
CA MET A 17 15.04 14.66 -9.11
C MET A 17 14.90 13.15 -8.85
N LEU A 18 15.99 12.49 -8.40
CA LEU A 18 15.97 11.07 -8.02
C LEU A 18 15.26 10.84 -6.67
N PHE A 19 15.14 11.88 -5.85
CA PHE A 19 14.47 11.87 -4.54
C PHE A 19 13.10 12.56 -4.62
N THR A 20 12.42 12.49 -5.77
CA THR A 20 11.11 13.11 -5.94
C THR A 20 10.07 12.50 -5.00
N VAL A 21 9.41 13.36 -4.26
CA VAL A 21 8.21 13.02 -3.50
C VAL A 21 7.03 13.23 -4.44
N PRO A 22 6.32 12.17 -4.86
CA PRO A 22 5.12 12.36 -5.66
C PRO A 22 4.08 13.11 -4.82
N PRO A 23 3.36 14.09 -5.41
CA PRO A 23 2.28 14.76 -4.70
C PRO A 23 1.22 13.71 -4.36
N GLN A 24 0.74 13.74 -3.11
CA GLN A 24 -0.32 12.82 -2.70
C GLN A 24 -1.60 13.10 -3.48
N ARG A 25 -2.22 12.04 -4.02
CA ARG A 25 -3.51 12.17 -4.70
C ARG A 25 -4.58 12.37 -3.64
N PHE A 26 -5.32 13.47 -3.73
CA PHE A 26 -6.49 13.67 -2.89
C PHE A 26 -7.49 12.54 -3.09
N THR A 27 -7.82 11.84 -2.01
CA THR A 27 -8.97 10.94 -1.93
C THR A 27 -10.00 11.61 -1.02
N PRO A 28 -11.03 12.28 -1.56
CA PRO A 28 -12.03 12.91 -0.73
C PRO A 28 -12.67 11.87 0.18
N ILE A 29 -12.56 12.10 1.49
CA ILE A 29 -13.37 11.38 2.46
C ILE A 29 -14.80 11.91 2.28
N SER A 30 -15.75 11.00 2.06
CA SER A 30 -17.16 11.37 1.96
C SER A 30 -17.55 12.19 3.19
N PRO A 31 -18.31 13.30 3.05
CA PRO A 31 -18.91 14.01 4.18
C PRO A 31 -19.84 13.12 5.03
N TYR A 32 -20.17 11.95 4.49
CA TYR A 32 -20.98 10.92 5.12
C TYR A 32 -20.20 9.60 5.21
N PRO A 33 -19.22 9.48 6.12
CA PRO A 33 -18.37 8.29 6.25
C PRO A 33 -19.14 7.05 6.72
N GLN A 34 -20.31 7.23 7.34
CA GLN A 34 -21.18 6.16 7.82
C GLN A 34 -22.00 5.47 6.70
N TYR A 35 -22.00 6.02 5.48
CA TYR A 35 -22.74 5.46 4.35
C TYR A 35 -21.80 5.08 3.21
N THR A 36 -22.04 3.92 2.62
CA THR A 36 -21.31 3.47 1.44
C THR A 36 -21.66 4.33 0.22
N GLN A 37 -20.73 4.46 -0.71
CA GLN A 37 -20.98 5.19 -1.95
C GLN A 37 -22.19 4.63 -2.72
N SER A 38 -22.38 3.31 -2.71
CA SER A 38 -23.55 2.68 -3.32
C SER A 38 -24.86 3.11 -2.65
N GLN A 39 -24.91 3.25 -1.33
CA GLN A 39 -26.12 3.69 -0.61
C GLN A 39 -26.48 5.12 -0.95
N LEU A 40 -25.48 6.00 -0.99
CA LEU A 40 -25.63 7.40 -1.34
C LEU A 40 -26.08 7.56 -2.81
N ASP A 41 -25.49 6.80 -3.74
CA ASP A 41 -25.86 6.81 -5.16
C ASP A 41 -27.29 6.32 -5.41
N MET A 42 -27.70 5.26 -4.70
CA MET A 42 -29.06 4.73 -4.74
C MET A 42 -30.07 5.76 -4.23
N ARG A 43 -29.75 6.42 -3.12
CA ARG A 43 -30.56 7.49 -2.53
C ARG A 43 -30.75 8.66 -3.50
N ARG A 44 -29.65 9.10 -4.13
CA ARG A 44 -29.66 10.18 -5.12
C ARG A 44 -30.48 9.80 -6.35
N LYS A 45 -30.29 8.59 -6.89
CA LYS A 45 -31.04 8.13 -8.07
C LYS A 45 -32.53 8.03 -7.79
N ALA A 46 -32.92 7.52 -6.62
CA ALA A 46 -34.31 7.45 -6.20
C ALA A 46 -34.94 8.84 -6.06
N GLU A 47 -34.22 9.82 -5.49
CA GLU A 47 -34.68 11.22 -5.40
C GLU A 47 -34.89 11.84 -6.78
N VAL A 48 -33.90 11.73 -7.68
CA VAL A 48 -34.01 12.26 -9.05
C VAL A 48 -35.20 11.69 -9.78
N LEU A 49 -35.46 10.38 -9.65
CA LEU A 49 -36.59 9.72 -10.29
C LEU A 49 -37.93 10.21 -9.74
N SER A 50 -38.01 10.47 -8.44
CA SER A 50 -39.21 11.00 -7.79
C SER A 50 -39.62 12.38 -8.34
N TYR A 51 -38.64 13.22 -8.69
CA TYR A 51 -38.87 14.54 -9.30
C TYR A 51 -38.93 14.52 -10.84
N SER A 52 -38.35 13.50 -11.49
CA SER A 52 -38.35 13.39 -12.95
C SER A 52 -39.75 13.13 -13.52
N ALA A 53 -40.67 12.60 -12.72
CA ALA A 53 -42.08 12.50 -13.05
C ALA A 53 -42.75 13.88 -13.20
N THR A 54 -42.14 14.95 -12.68
CA THR A 54 -42.69 16.32 -12.68
C THR A 54 -42.06 17.23 -13.76
N LYS A 55 -41.07 16.74 -14.54
CA LYS A 55 -40.36 17.52 -15.56
C LYS A 55 -40.86 17.35 -17.00
N SER A 56 -42.14 17.04 -17.20
CA SER A 56 -42.78 17.28 -18.51
C SER A 56 -44.23 17.76 -18.34
N ASN A 57 -44.39 19.08 -18.22
CA ASN A 57 -45.69 19.74 -18.25
C ASN A 57 -46.29 19.86 -19.68
N THR A 58 -45.90 19.00 -20.63
CA THR A 58 -46.49 18.98 -21.99
C THR A 58 -46.64 17.60 -22.62
N LYS A 59 -46.60 16.52 -21.85
CA LYS A 59 -47.12 15.22 -22.29
C LYS A 59 -47.98 14.61 -21.22
N THR A 60 -49.29 14.83 -21.31
CA THR A 60 -50.27 13.94 -20.72
C THR A 60 -50.01 12.55 -21.32
N ASN A 61 -49.26 11.71 -20.60
CA ASN A 61 -49.09 10.29 -20.93
C ASN A 61 -50.44 9.60 -20.73
N ASN A 62 -51.34 9.78 -21.69
CA ASN A 62 -52.46 8.88 -21.85
C ASN A 62 -51.86 7.51 -22.16
N TYR A 63 -52.07 6.56 -21.25
CA TYR A 63 -51.75 5.15 -21.49
C TYR A 63 -52.22 4.76 -22.89
N THR A 64 -51.34 4.09 -23.65
CA THR A 64 -51.72 3.47 -24.92
C THR A 64 -52.83 2.45 -24.69
N LYS A 65 -53.58 2.09 -25.73
CA LYS A 65 -54.66 1.10 -25.59
C LYS A 65 -54.15 -0.23 -24.99
N ALA A 66 -52.94 -0.65 -25.34
CA ALA A 66 -52.30 -1.83 -24.79
C ALA A 66 -51.96 -1.68 -23.30
N GLU A 67 -51.45 -0.53 -22.88
CA GLU A 67 -51.15 -0.26 -21.47
C GLU A 67 -52.42 -0.12 -20.63
N LYS A 68 -53.48 0.50 -21.15
CA LYS A 68 -54.80 0.54 -20.48
C LYS A 68 -55.37 -0.86 -20.30
N TYR A 69 -55.23 -1.73 -21.30
CA TYR A 69 -55.67 -3.11 -21.24
C TYR A 69 -54.85 -3.93 -20.24
N ALA A 70 -53.52 -3.80 -20.25
CA ALA A 70 -52.64 -4.43 -19.26
C ALA A 70 -52.97 -3.96 -17.84
N LEU A 71 -53.21 -2.66 -17.65
CA LEU A 71 -53.60 -2.10 -16.35
C LEU A 71 -54.96 -2.64 -15.89
N PHE A 72 -55.94 -2.74 -16.80
CA PHE A 72 -57.27 -3.30 -16.53
C PHE A 72 -57.21 -4.78 -16.14
N ILE A 73 -56.40 -5.60 -16.82
CA ILE A 73 -56.32 -7.04 -16.56
C ILE A 73 -55.42 -7.36 -15.37
N SER A 74 -54.42 -6.52 -15.09
CA SER A 74 -53.50 -6.74 -13.96
C SER A 74 -54.16 -6.66 -12.59
N GLY A 75 -55.42 -6.22 -12.49
CA GLY A 75 -56.15 -6.11 -11.22
C GLY A 75 -55.60 -5.09 -10.23
N ARG A 76 -54.55 -4.33 -10.57
CA ARG A 76 -53.93 -3.32 -9.68
C ARG A 76 -54.86 -2.16 -9.34
N ASN A 77 -55.85 -1.88 -10.18
CA ASN A 77 -56.91 -0.88 -9.93
C ASN A 77 -58.27 -1.57 -9.69
N GLN A 78 -58.34 -2.56 -8.81
CA GLN A 78 -59.62 -3.04 -8.32
C GLN A 78 -60.24 -1.99 -7.39
N THR A 79 -61.42 -1.48 -7.77
CA THR A 79 -62.22 -0.54 -6.96
C THR A 79 -63.04 -1.24 -5.87
N THR A 80 -62.83 -2.54 -5.65
CA THR A 80 -63.51 -3.28 -4.59
C THR A 80 -63.02 -2.75 -3.25
N SER A 81 -63.81 -1.87 -2.64
CA SER A 81 -63.64 -1.48 -1.26
C SER A 81 -63.70 -2.73 -0.38
N TYR A 82 -62.79 -2.83 0.59
CA TYR A 82 -62.80 -3.85 1.64
C TYR A 82 -64.23 -4.13 2.14
N PRO A 83 -64.61 -5.39 2.43
CA PRO A 83 -65.94 -5.69 2.91
C PRO A 83 -66.22 -4.83 4.15
N THR A 84 -67.25 -4.00 4.06
CA THR A 84 -67.63 -3.14 5.17
C THR A 84 -68.00 -4.00 6.36
N LEU A 85 -67.20 -3.90 7.42
CA LEU A 85 -67.57 -4.47 8.70
C LEU A 85 -68.75 -3.65 9.23
N VAL A 86 -69.92 -4.30 9.30
CA VAL A 86 -71.12 -3.76 9.94
C VAL A 86 -71.03 -4.08 11.42
N GLN A 87 -70.91 -3.06 12.26
CA GLN A 87 -70.95 -3.24 13.71
C GLN A 87 -72.38 -2.94 14.18
N THR A 88 -72.99 -3.91 14.89
CA THR A 88 -74.27 -3.69 15.57
C THR A 88 -73.98 -3.16 16.96
N VAL A 89 -74.44 -1.95 17.28
CA VAL A 89 -74.34 -1.40 18.63
C VAL A 89 -75.74 -1.44 19.25
N SER A 90 -75.89 -2.11 20.38
CA SER A 90 -77.10 -2.04 21.21
C SER A 90 -76.87 -1.02 22.31
N SER A 91 -77.74 -0.01 22.41
CA SER A 91 -77.75 0.90 23.55
C SER A 91 -78.98 0.64 24.41
N GLU A 92 -78.77 0.48 25.71
CA GLU A 92 -79.84 0.48 26.71
C GLU A 92 -80.22 1.92 27.05
N HIS A 93 -81.52 2.21 27.11
CA HIS A 93 -82.03 3.50 27.58
C HIS A 93 -82.86 3.26 28.84
N PHE A 94 -82.39 3.76 29.98
CA PHE A 94 -83.16 3.77 31.23
C PHE A 94 -84.10 4.98 31.21
N ILE A 95 -85.41 4.75 31.13
CA ILE A 95 -86.41 5.81 31.36
C ILE A 95 -86.76 5.75 32.84
N ALA A 96 -86.21 6.67 33.63
CA ALA A 96 -86.67 6.89 35.00
C ALA A 96 -88.00 7.66 34.95
N GLY A 97 -89.12 6.95 35.07
CA GLY A 97 -90.41 7.56 35.33
C GLY A 97 -90.51 7.91 36.81
N ASN A 98 -90.52 9.20 37.16
CA ASN A 98 -90.77 9.63 38.53
C ASN A 98 -92.25 9.39 38.89
N LEU A 99 -92.53 8.46 39.79
CA LEU A 99 -93.77 8.41 40.57
C LEU A 99 -93.46 8.48 42.07
N PHE A 100 -94.24 9.29 42.76
CA PHE A 100 -93.99 9.83 44.09
C PHE A 100 -94.07 8.80 45.23
N TYR A 101 -93.24 9.04 46.25
CA TYR A 101 -93.21 8.48 47.62
C TYR A 101 -92.91 6.99 47.81
N GLY A 102 -91.68 6.70 48.26
CA GLY A 102 -91.39 5.60 49.18
C GLY A 102 -91.28 4.20 48.57
N THR A 103 -90.06 3.87 48.09
CA THR A 103 -89.49 2.52 47.91
C THR A 103 -90.27 1.54 47.03
N SER A 104 -89.91 1.47 45.73
CA SER A 104 -89.39 0.29 45.00
C SER A 104 -89.44 0.56 43.48
N ASP A 105 -88.26 0.76 42.86
CA ASP A 105 -88.10 1.11 41.44
C ASP A 105 -88.47 -0.05 40.49
N VAL A 106 -89.33 0.20 39.50
CA VAL A 106 -89.53 -0.70 38.34
C VAL A 106 -88.91 -0.04 37.11
N SER A 107 -87.79 -0.58 36.65
CA SER A 107 -87.09 -0.14 35.43
C SER A 107 -87.51 -1.01 34.23
N LEU A 108 -88.14 -0.42 33.22
CA LEU A 108 -88.41 -1.06 31.92
C LEU A 108 -87.27 -0.73 30.94
N VAL A 109 -86.53 -1.74 30.47
CA VAL A 109 -85.44 -1.58 29.50
C VAL A 109 -85.95 -1.85 28.08
N THR A 110 -85.84 -0.86 27.19
CA THR A 110 -86.07 -1.06 25.75
C THR A 110 -84.73 -1.02 25.00
N PHE A 111 -84.47 -2.02 24.15
CA PHE A 111 -83.24 -2.11 23.35
C PHE A 111 -83.46 -1.56 21.94
N ASN A 112 -82.67 -0.56 21.53
CA ASN A 112 -82.59 -0.14 20.12
C ASN A 112 -81.26 -0.61 19.51
N ARG A 113 -81.31 -1.25 18.33
CA ARG A 113 -80.14 -1.63 17.53
C ARG A 113 -79.91 -0.62 16.42
N VAL A 114 -78.70 -0.08 16.34
CA VAL A 114 -78.27 0.78 15.22
C VAL A 114 -77.08 0.16 14.51
N ILE A 115 -77.13 0.14 13.16
CA ILE A 115 -76.06 -0.33 12.29
C ILE A 115 -75.21 0.88 11.87
N VAL A 116 -73.90 0.86 12.17
CA VAL A 116 -72.96 1.91 11.74
C VAL A 116 -71.85 1.34 10.85
N LYS A 117 -71.45 2.12 9.83
CA LYS A 117 -70.40 1.76 8.85
C LYS A 117 -69.03 2.12 9.41
N ALA A 118 -68.14 1.14 9.62
CA ALA A 118 -66.79 1.42 10.12
C ALA A 118 -65.92 2.12 9.05
N LYS A 119 -65.16 3.16 9.43
CA LYS A 119 -64.16 3.82 8.57
C LYS A 119 -62.81 3.09 8.68
N ALA A 120 -62.26 2.65 7.55
CA ALA A 120 -60.91 2.09 7.50
C ALA A 120 -59.84 3.17 7.74
N LYS A 121 -58.77 2.81 8.47
CA LYS A 121 -57.61 3.69 8.70
C LYS A 121 -56.72 3.70 7.44
N THR A 122 -56.27 4.87 7.01
CA THR A 122 -55.39 5.00 5.83
C THR A 122 -54.01 4.41 6.13
N CYS A 123 -53.52 3.51 5.26
CA CYS A 123 -52.17 2.97 5.37
C CYS A 123 -51.13 4.06 5.13
N PRO A 124 -49.99 4.08 5.86
CA PRO A 124 -48.88 4.96 5.56
C PRO A 124 -48.38 4.69 4.13
N LYS A 125 -47.99 5.75 3.41
CA LYS A 125 -47.38 5.62 2.08
C LYS A 125 -46.05 4.87 2.24
N ILE A 126 -46.04 3.57 1.93
CA ILE A 126 -44.80 2.78 1.83
C ILE A 126 -44.19 3.13 0.47
N ASP A 127 -42.97 3.66 0.47
CA ASP A 127 -42.24 3.96 -0.77
C ASP A 127 -41.97 2.64 -1.51
N ILE A 128 -42.62 2.46 -2.66
CA ILE A 128 -42.59 1.19 -3.41
C ILE A 128 -41.21 1.02 -4.05
N PRO A 129 -40.46 -0.06 -3.77
CA PRO A 129 -39.17 -0.30 -4.38
C PRO A 129 -39.34 -0.43 -5.90
N THR A 130 -38.63 0.41 -6.66
CA THR A 130 -38.76 0.49 -8.12
C THR A 130 -37.56 -0.21 -8.77
N PRO A 131 -37.74 -1.20 -9.65
CA PRO A 131 -36.62 -1.87 -10.29
C PRO A 131 -35.88 -0.94 -11.27
N THR A 132 -34.56 -1.16 -11.41
CA THR A 132 -33.68 -0.40 -12.32
C THR A 132 -34.13 -0.49 -13.78
N SER A 133 -34.71 -1.63 -14.19
CA SER A 133 -35.30 -1.82 -15.52
C SER A 133 -36.46 -0.87 -15.81
N SER A 134 -37.28 -0.55 -14.81
CA SER A 134 -38.38 0.43 -14.92
C SER A 134 -37.90 1.88 -14.82
N SER A 135 -36.60 2.11 -14.62
CA SER A 135 -36.01 3.42 -14.32
C SER A 135 -34.91 3.84 -15.31
N ASN A 136 -34.81 3.16 -16.46
CA ASN A 136 -33.78 3.38 -17.49
C ASN A 136 -32.35 3.38 -16.91
N VAL A 137 -32.08 2.51 -15.93
CA VAL A 137 -30.73 2.32 -15.38
C VAL A 137 -30.12 1.08 -16.04
N PRO A 138 -29.07 1.22 -16.88
CA PRO A 138 -28.41 0.09 -17.53
C PRO A 138 -27.77 -0.87 -16.52
N GLY A 139 -27.73 -2.15 -16.87
CA GLY A 139 -27.10 -3.20 -16.05
C GLY A 139 -28.10 -4.18 -15.43
N PRO A 140 -27.64 -5.09 -14.55
CA PRO A 140 -28.49 -6.10 -13.94
C PRO A 140 -29.63 -5.48 -13.11
N ILE A 141 -30.79 -6.14 -13.12
CA ILE A 141 -31.99 -5.65 -12.44
C ILE A 141 -31.75 -5.64 -10.93
N LYS A 142 -31.82 -4.46 -10.32
CA LYS A 142 -31.76 -4.22 -8.86
C LYS A 142 -32.90 -3.29 -8.45
N TYR A 143 -33.33 -3.36 -7.20
CA TYR A 143 -34.38 -2.46 -6.68
C TYR A 143 -33.76 -1.16 -6.16
N LEU A 144 -34.31 -0.03 -6.58
CA LEU A 144 -34.02 1.29 -6.04
C LEU A 144 -34.81 1.49 -4.75
N TYR A 145 -34.12 1.92 -3.69
CA TYR A 145 -34.72 2.18 -2.38
C TYR A 145 -34.65 3.68 -2.07
N TYR A 146 -35.80 4.26 -1.73
CA TYR A 146 -35.90 5.66 -1.29
C TYR A 146 -35.80 5.71 0.24
N ASP A 147 -34.59 5.54 0.76
CA ASP A 147 -34.35 5.57 2.20
C ASP A 147 -34.03 6.99 2.69
N ARG A 148 -35.01 7.66 3.30
CA ARG A 148 -34.84 9.04 3.78
C ARG A 148 -33.85 9.20 4.93
N THR A 149 -33.41 8.11 5.56
CA THR A 149 -32.37 8.15 6.61
C THR A 149 -30.98 8.37 6.03
N ILE A 150 -30.80 8.05 4.74
CA ILE A 150 -29.59 8.33 3.98
C ILE A 150 -29.67 9.77 3.45
N PRO A 151 -28.67 10.62 3.77
CA PRO A 151 -28.64 12.01 3.33
C PRO A 151 -28.47 12.09 1.81
N LEU A 152 -29.07 13.13 1.22
CA LEU A 152 -28.91 13.44 -0.19
C LEU A 152 -27.59 14.18 -0.39
N TYR A 153 -26.69 13.63 -1.20
CA TYR A 153 -25.36 14.22 -1.49
C TYR A 153 -25.22 14.60 -2.98
N ASN A 154 -24.32 15.55 -3.27
CA ASN A 154 -24.04 16.07 -4.62
C ASN A 154 -25.26 16.63 -5.38
N TYR A 155 -26.22 17.25 -4.67
CA TYR A 155 -27.39 17.91 -5.29
C TYR A 155 -27.22 19.44 -5.45
N ALA A 156 -26.01 19.96 -5.26
CA ALA A 156 -25.70 21.38 -5.41
C ALA A 156 -25.18 21.69 -6.82
N THR A 157 -25.80 22.65 -7.50
CA THR A 157 -25.41 23.13 -8.84
C THR A 157 -24.23 24.11 -8.83
N ASN A 158 -23.54 24.31 -7.70
CA ASN A 158 -22.44 25.27 -7.56
C ASN A 158 -21.53 24.92 -6.37
N GLU A 159 -20.74 23.85 -6.45
CA GLU A 159 -19.66 23.63 -5.48
C GLU A 159 -18.32 23.99 -6.10
N ARG A 160 -17.68 25.00 -5.52
CA ARG A 160 -16.29 25.34 -5.80
C ARG A 160 -15.44 24.14 -5.40
N SER A 161 -14.68 23.62 -6.36
CA SER A 161 -13.70 22.56 -6.14
C SER A 161 -12.63 23.07 -5.17
N TYR A 162 -12.69 22.65 -3.90
CA TYR A 162 -11.59 22.88 -2.98
C TYR A 162 -10.44 21.92 -3.30
N SER A 163 -9.25 22.47 -3.55
CA SER A 163 -7.99 21.72 -3.50
C SER A 163 -7.70 21.39 -2.03
N SER A 164 -7.49 20.12 -1.70
CA SER A 164 -7.13 19.70 -0.35
C SER A 164 -5.74 20.17 0.06
N GLU A 165 -5.54 20.39 1.36
CA GLU A 165 -4.21 20.53 1.96
C GLU A 165 -3.42 19.21 1.79
N PRO A 166 -2.16 19.25 1.36
CA PRO A 166 -1.32 18.06 1.30
C PRO A 166 -1.05 17.54 2.72
N VAL A 167 -1.16 16.22 2.93
CA VAL A 167 -0.62 15.61 4.16
C VAL A 167 0.88 15.87 4.17
N SER A 168 1.41 16.37 5.29
CA SER A 168 2.82 16.70 5.43
C SER A 168 3.67 15.43 5.31
N GLU A 169 4.66 15.45 4.40
CA GLU A 169 5.78 14.49 4.39
C GLU A 169 6.36 14.40 5.80
N THR A 170 6.56 13.20 6.33
CA THR A 170 7.16 12.99 7.67
C THR A 170 8.58 12.43 7.58
N ASP A 171 8.94 11.80 6.46
CA ASP A 171 10.28 11.26 6.26
C ASP A 171 11.31 12.40 6.18
N MET A 172 12.32 12.36 7.05
CA MET A 172 13.36 13.38 7.13
C MET A 172 14.53 13.11 6.19
N TRP A 173 14.71 11.87 5.76
CA TRP A 173 15.73 11.46 4.79
C TRP A 173 15.26 10.23 4.02
N ARG A 174 15.86 10.01 2.84
CA ARG A 174 15.67 8.80 2.02
C ARG A 174 17.00 8.29 1.52
N THR A 175 17.06 6.99 1.25
CA THR A 175 18.27 6.33 0.73
C THR A 175 17.99 5.66 -0.61
N LEU A 176 18.89 5.82 -1.57
CA LEU A 176 18.92 5.08 -2.81
C LEU A 176 20.06 4.07 -2.73
N ASN A 177 19.71 2.79 -2.77
CA ASN A 177 20.65 1.69 -2.69
C ASN A 177 20.57 0.85 -3.95
N LYS A 178 21.71 0.58 -4.58
CA LYS A 178 21.78 -0.41 -5.64
C LYS A 178 22.01 -1.78 -5.01
N GLN A 179 21.10 -2.70 -5.28
CA GLN A 179 21.20 -4.10 -4.86
C GLN A 179 22.43 -4.76 -5.49
N ASN A 180 23.06 -5.67 -4.74
CA ASN A 180 24.20 -6.47 -5.18
C ASN A 180 25.34 -5.63 -5.81
N GLN A 181 25.67 -4.50 -5.19
CA GLN A 181 26.75 -3.65 -5.68
C GLN A 181 28.11 -4.29 -5.39
N LEU A 182 28.84 -4.69 -6.43
CA LEU A 182 30.18 -5.26 -6.31
C LEU A 182 31.22 -4.16 -6.02
N CYS A 183 31.96 -4.34 -4.93
CA CYS A 183 33.08 -3.54 -4.47
C CYS A 183 34.36 -4.37 -4.62
N LEU A 184 35.09 -4.16 -5.71
CA LEU A 184 36.33 -4.90 -6.00
C LEU A 184 37.43 -4.54 -4.99
N ASN A 185 38.34 -5.49 -4.74
CA ASN A 185 39.48 -5.29 -3.86
C ASN A 185 40.26 -4.01 -4.19
N GLY A 186 40.42 -3.12 -3.21
CA GLY A 186 41.18 -1.89 -3.33
C GLY A 186 40.54 -0.79 -4.18
N ILE A 187 39.32 -0.97 -4.68
CA ILE A 187 38.63 0.00 -5.56
C ILE A 187 37.44 0.64 -4.82
N ASN A 188 37.35 1.97 -4.87
CA ASN A 188 36.23 2.71 -4.32
C ASN A 188 34.93 2.39 -5.08
N ALA A 189 33.86 2.10 -4.36
CA ALA A 189 32.54 1.85 -4.91
C ALA A 189 31.45 2.59 -4.12
N THR A 190 30.54 3.26 -4.82
CA THR A 190 29.36 3.90 -4.21
C THR A 190 28.32 2.85 -3.84
N ILE A 191 27.98 2.74 -2.56
CA ILE A 191 27.04 1.73 -2.04
C ILE A 191 25.65 2.30 -1.77
N SER A 192 25.56 3.60 -1.53
CA SER A 192 24.31 4.27 -1.19
C SER A 192 24.39 5.76 -1.46
N SER A 193 23.26 6.37 -1.80
CA SER A 193 23.09 7.82 -1.79
C SER A 193 21.98 8.20 -0.81
N VAL A 194 22.23 9.21 0.03
CA VAL A 194 21.29 9.69 1.05
C VAL A 194 20.82 11.08 0.69
N GLY A 195 19.51 11.28 0.58
CA GLY A 195 18.88 12.58 0.35
C GLY A 195 18.17 13.08 1.60
N ILE A 196 18.45 14.32 2.01
CA ILE A 196 17.81 14.99 3.15
C ILE A 196 16.54 15.71 2.67
N LEU A 197 15.43 15.49 3.36
CA LEU A 197 14.10 15.98 3.00
C LEU A 197 13.68 17.18 3.85
N ASN A 198 12.62 17.86 3.41
CA ASN A 198 12.08 19.06 4.06
C ASN A 198 11.72 18.91 5.55
N PRO A 199 11.20 17.77 6.04
CA PRO A 199 10.81 17.62 7.44
C PRO A 199 11.98 17.56 8.44
N ILE A 200 13.23 17.65 7.99
CA ILE A 200 14.41 17.63 8.86
C ILE A 200 14.35 18.73 9.93
N ASP A 201 14.65 18.37 11.18
CA ASP A 201 14.45 19.20 12.37
C ASP A 201 15.77 19.69 13.01
N LYS A 202 16.90 19.07 12.68
CA LYS A 202 18.23 19.42 13.21
C LYS A 202 19.19 19.78 12.07
N PRO A 203 20.21 20.62 12.35
CA PRO A 203 21.22 21.00 11.35
C PRO A 203 22.25 19.90 11.08
N SER A 204 22.32 18.86 11.92
CA SER A 204 23.20 17.71 11.72
C SER A 204 22.71 16.48 12.49
N TYR A 205 23.11 15.31 12.01
CA TYR A 205 22.82 14.00 12.59
C TYR A 205 24.05 13.08 12.51
N ASN A 206 24.18 12.18 13.49
CA ASN A 206 25.10 11.04 13.42
C ASN A 206 24.34 9.82 12.96
N PHE A 207 24.60 9.34 11.75
CA PHE A 207 23.92 8.18 11.20
C PHE A 207 24.71 6.88 11.41
N THR A 208 23.97 5.79 11.48
CA THR A 208 24.46 4.42 11.32
C THR A 208 23.83 3.81 10.08
N TYR A 209 24.69 3.29 9.21
CA TYR A 209 24.32 2.57 8.00
C TYR A 209 24.57 1.09 8.22
N THR A 210 23.57 0.24 8.08
CA THR A 210 23.72 -1.22 8.17
C THR A 210 23.20 -1.86 6.91
N THR A 211 24.01 -2.73 6.29
CA THR A 211 23.66 -3.42 5.05
C THR A 211 24.12 -4.88 5.08
N PRO A 212 23.34 -5.81 4.48
CA PRO A 212 23.83 -7.16 4.24
C PRO A 212 24.96 -7.15 3.21
N ILE A 213 25.97 -7.98 3.44
CA ILE A 213 27.14 -8.13 2.59
C ILE A 213 27.39 -9.59 2.21
N GLY A 214 27.91 -9.78 1.01
CA GLY A 214 28.46 -11.06 0.55
C GLY A 214 29.91 -10.91 0.13
N LEU A 215 30.62 -12.03 0.05
CA LEU A 215 31.92 -12.09 -0.60
C LEU A 215 31.78 -12.74 -1.97
N SER A 216 32.55 -12.23 -2.93
CA SER A 216 32.55 -12.69 -4.31
C SER A 216 33.96 -13.02 -4.75
N TYR A 217 34.11 -14.14 -5.42
CA TYR A 217 35.33 -14.59 -6.07
C TYR A 217 35.01 -15.13 -7.46
N SER A 218 35.84 -14.78 -8.44
CA SER A 218 35.79 -15.36 -9.76
C SER A 218 37.18 -15.41 -10.39
N ALA A 219 37.47 -16.50 -11.06
CA ALA A 219 38.72 -16.68 -11.79
C ALA A 219 38.53 -17.65 -12.95
N ILE A 220 39.52 -17.70 -13.84
CA ILE A 220 39.66 -18.74 -14.86
C ILE A 220 40.74 -19.71 -14.38
N VAL A 221 40.36 -20.97 -14.22
CA VAL A 221 41.26 -22.06 -13.84
C VAL A 221 41.53 -22.91 -15.07
N SER A 222 42.80 -23.20 -15.35
CA SER A 222 43.24 -24.01 -16.49
C SER A 222 44.10 -25.18 -16.03
N ASN A 223 43.89 -26.35 -16.64
CA ASN A 223 44.74 -27.52 -16.41
C ASN A 223 46.02 -27.44 -17.26
N VAL A 224 47.18 -27.55 -16.64
CA VAL A 224 48.48 -27.41 -17.32
C VAL A 224 49.08 -28.77 -17.71
N SER A 225 48.61 -29.87 -17.13
CA SER A 225 49.28 -31.18 -17.23
C SER A 225 48.37 -32.39 -17.49
N ASN A 226 47.16 -32.18 -18.02
CA ASN A 226 46.13 -33.23 -18.19
C ASN A 226 45.92 -34.06 -16.91
N SER A 227 46.11 -33.42 -15.75
CA SER A 227 46.27 -34.09 -14.47
C SER A 227 44.92 -34.32 -13.78
N GLY A 228 44.02 -35.09 -14.42
CA GLY A 228 42.77 -35.52 -13.80
C GLY A 228 41.88 -34.39 -13.26
N PRO A 229 40.99 -34.70 -12.28
CA PRO A 229 40.13 -33.72 -11.64
C PRO A 229 40.92 -32.62 -10.92
N ILE A 230 40.43 -31.39 -11.02
CA ILE A 230 40.97 -30.24 -10.29
C ILE A 230 40.22 -30.13 -8.97
N ASP A 231 40.98 -30.11 -7.87
CA ASP A 231 40.47 -29.92 -6.52
C ASP A 231 41.43 -29.00 -5.75
N ILE A 232 41.02 -27.75 -5.55
CA ILE A 232 41.73 -26.72 -4.79
C ILE A 232 40.94 -26.52 -3.51
N THR A 233 41.49 -27.00 -2.39
CA THR A 233 40.76 -27.01 -1.12
C THR A 233 41.21 -25.92 -0.16
N ASN A 234 40.28 -25.51 0.71
CA ASN A 234 40.47 -24.57 1.82
C ASN A 234 40.95 -23.18 1.37
N ILE A 235 40.40 -22.68 0.26
CA ILE A 235 40.62 -21.28 -0.13
C ILE A 235 39.90 -20.39 0.88
N THR A 236 40.66 -19.51 1.53
CA THR A 236 40.10 -18.55 2.48
C THR A 236 40.12 -17.16 1.85
N LEU A 237 38.94 -16.57 1.73
CA LEU A 237 38.77 -15.19 1.29
C LEU A 237 38.30 -14.36 2.46
N SER A 238 39.02 -13.28 2.78
CA SER A 238 38.72 -12.44 3.94
C SER A 238 38.84 -10.95 3.64
N VAL A 239 38.07 -10.14 4.36
CA VAL A 239 38.19 -8.68 4.39
C VAL A 239 39.17 -8.30 5.50
N SER A 240 40.30 -7.72 5.11
CA SER A 240 41.35 -7.26 6.04
C SER A 240 40.97 -5.93 6.68
N SER A 241 40.45 -4.99 5.88
CA SER A 241 40.01 -3.68 6.35
C SER A 241 39.02 -3.06 5.38
N ALA A 242 38.19 -2.12 5.85
CA ALA A 242 37.37 -1.28 4.99
C ALA A 242 37.44 0.18 5.43
N THR A 243 37.48 1.07 4.45
CA THR A 243 37.45 2.52 4.66
C THR A 243 36.25 3.10 3.94
N VAL A 244 35.53 4.01 4.59
CA VAL A 244 34.35 4.67 4.03
C VAL A 244 34.63 6.15 3.86
N GLN A 245 34.18 6.69 2.74
CA GLN A 245 34.29 8.10 2.40
C GLN A 245 32.91 8.61 1.99
N VAL A 246 32.54 9.79 2.50
CA VAL A 246 31.27 10.43 2.16
C VAL A 246 31.53 11.63 1.28
N TYR A 247 30.80 11.74 0.17
CA TYR A 247 30.93 12.83 -0.77
C TYR A 247 29.65 13.65 -0.82
N TYR A 248 29.80 14.97 -0.87
CA TYR A 248 28.75 15.93 -1.18
C TYR A 248 29.13 16.65 -2.47
N SER A 249 28.33 16.47 -3.51
CA SER A 249 28.62 17.08 -4.83
C SER A 249 30.00 16.74 -5.40
N GLY A 250 30.52 15.54 -5.12
CA GLY A 250 31.86 15.10 -5.53
C GLY A 250 33.01 15.66 -4.68
N GLN A 251 32.72 16.48 -3.67
CA GLN A 251 33.70 16.92 -2.67
C GLN A 251 33.63 16.02 -1.44
N LEU A 252 34.78 15.65 -0.89
CA LEU A 252 34.85 14.84 0.33
C LEU A 252 34.30 15.65 1.51
N VAL A 253 33.35 15.08 2.24
CA VAL A 253 32.80 15.69 3.44
C VAL A 253 33.83 15.61 4.56
N GLN A 254 34.15 16.77 5.15
CA GLN A 254 35.05 16.86 6.28
C GLN A 254 34.32 16.51 7.59
N TYR A 255 35.06 16.14 8.64
CA TYR A 255 34.55 15.81 9.98
C TYR A 255 33.72 14.52 10.09
N VAL A 256 33.82 13.64 9.10
CA VAL A 256 33.30 12.27 9.19
C VAL A 256 34.45 11.34 9.57
N SER A 257 34.27 10.51 10.60
CA SER A 257 35.23 9.45 10.97
C SER A 257 34.49 8.10 11.04
N PRO A 258 34.09 7.54 9.89
CA PRO A 258 33.27 6.35 9.87
C PRO A 258 34.03 5.14 10.42
N ILE A 259 33.34 4.31 11.18
CA ILE A 259 33.88 3.04 11.69
C ILE A 259 33.11 1.90 11.03
N CYS A 260 33.84 0.98 10.39
CA CYS A 260 33.27 -0.20 9.73
C CYS A 260 33.37 -1.42 10.67
N ILE A 261 32.23 -2.04 10.95
CA ILE A 261 32.13 -3.24 11.78
C ILE A 261 31.49 -4.34 10.94
N PHE A 262 32.23 -5.42 10.73
CA PHE A 262 31.77 -6.60 10.02
C PHE A 262 31.28 -7.64 11.02
N SER A 263 30.08 -8.19 10.84
CA SER A 263 29.61 -9.30 11.69
C SER A 263 30.44 -10.56 11.46
N ASN A 264 30.82 -10.80 10.21
CA ASN A 264 31.82 -11.78 9.80
C ASN A 264 32.60 -11.18 8.64
N ASN A 265 33.84 -11.63 8.47
CA ASN A 265 34.76 -11.03 7.51
C ASN A 265 35.41 -12.06 6.59
N ASN A 266 35.05 -13.35 6.66
CA ASN A 266 35.66 -14.39 5.86
C ASN A 266 34.66 -15.42 5.31
N MET A 267 35.10 -16.14 4.28
CA MET A 267 34.46 -17.34 3.75
C MET A 267 35.53 -18.37 3.40
N ILE A 268 35.18 -19.66 3.52
CA ILE A 268 36.05 -20.76 3.11
C ILE A 268 35.32 -21.60 2.07
N PHE A 269 35.99 -21.86 0.95
CA PHE A 269 35.45 -22.62 -0.15
C PHE A 269 36.51 -23.49 -0.82
N ASP A 270 36.05 -24.48 -1.56
CA ASP A 270 36.86 -25.29 -2.46
C ASP A 270 36.46 -25.03 -3.90
N ILE A 271 37.41 -25.23 -4.82
CA ILE A 271 37.17 -25.25 -6.27
C ILE A 271 37.33 -26.68 -6.74
N SER A 272 36.29 -27.24 -7.33
CA SER A 272 36.30 -28.63 -7.81
C SER A 272 35.64 -28.74 -9.18
N TYR A 273 36.38 -29.17 -10.20
CA TYR A 273 35.84 -29.49 -11.53
C TYR A 273 36.66 -30.56 -12.25
N SER A 274 36.04 -31.27 -13.20
CA SER A 274 36.71 -32.32 -13.99
C SER A 274 36.90 -31.86 -15.44
N PRO A 275 38.09 -31.32 -15.81
CA PRO A 275 38.38 -30.88 -17.19
C PRO A 275 38.52 -32.07 -18.16
N LEU A 276 38.19 -31.85 -19.44
CA LEU A 276 38.53 -32.77 -20.53
C LEU A 276 39.85 -32.31 -21.18
N GLY A 277 40.98 -32.69 -20.60
CA GLY A 277 42.31 -32.30 -21.11
C GLY A 277 42.78 -30.94 -20.59
N THR A 278 43.28 -30.06 -21.47
CA THR A 278 43.83 -28.73 -21.11
C THR A 278 42.76 -27.63 -21.03
N ASP A 279 41.52 -28.01 -20.74
CA ASP A 279 40.41 -27.07 -20.72
C ASP A 279 40.56 -26.00 -19.62
N SER A 280 40.10 -24.80 -19.97
CA SER A 280 39.93 -23.70 -19.04
C SER A 280 38.47 -23.57 -18.66
N THR A 281 38.19 -23.25 -17.40
CA THR A 281 36.81 -23.12 -16.92
C THR A 281 36.69 -21.91 -15.99
N VAL A 282 35.55 -21.23 -16.11
CA VAL A 282 35.20 -20.13 -15.20
C VAL A 282 34.71 -20.72 -13.89
N VAL A 283 35.33 -20.27 -12.83
CA VAL A 283 34.98 -20.58 -11.46
C VAL A 283 34.43 -19.31 -10.82
N SER A 284 33.32 -19.43 -10.11
CA SER A 284 32.77 -18.30 -9.37
C SER A 284 31.99 -18.72 -8.14
N ILE A 285 32.08 -17.89 -7.11
CA ILE A 285 31.32 -18.04 -5.88
C ILE A 285 30.91 -16.67 -5.37
N SER A 286 29.64 -16.53 -5.01
CA SER A 286 29.13 -15.41 -4.25
C SER A 286 28.30 -15.92 -3.09
N ASN A 287 28.67 -15.53 -1.87
CA ASN A 287 28.03 -16.02 -0.66
C ASN A 287 27.77 -14.87 0.30
N TYR A 288 26.54 -14.80 0.83
CA TYR A 288 26.22 -13.93 1.95
C TYR A 288 27.02 -14.34 3.20
N ILE A 289 27.72 -13.37 3.80
CA ILE A 289 28.57 -13.62 4.97
C ILE A 289 28.09 -12.89 6.22
N GLY A 290 27.13 -11.98 6.12
CA GLY A 290 26.68 -11.22 7.28
C GLY A 290 26.42 -9.77 6.95
N ASN A 291 26.57 -8.91 7.96
CA ASN A 291 26.23 -7.50 7.85
C ASN A 291 27.47 -6.63 8.07
N LEU A 292 27.49 -5.52 7.34
CA LEU A 292 28.37 -4.40 7.56
C LEU A 292 27.58 -3.30 8.26
N SER A 293 28.09 -2.83 9.40
CA SER A 293 27.63 -1.62 10.07
C SER A 293 28.68 -0.53 9.96
N ILE A 294 28.31 0.61 9.39
CA ILE A 294 29.11 1.82 9.29
C ILE A 294 28.54 2.82 10.29
N GLN A 295 29.32 3.10 11.32
CA GLN A 295 28.95 4.02 12.40
C GLN A 295 29.65 5.38 12.24
N ASN A 296 29.24 6.36 13.04
CA ASN A 296 29.85 7.71 13.10
C ASN A 296 29.80 8.49 11.77
N LEU A 297 28.70 8.35 11.02
CA LEU A 297 28.43 9.17 9.85
C LEU A 297 27.83 10.52 10.28
N HIS A 298 28.69 11.45 10.71
CA HIS A 298 28.28 12.82 11.03
C HIS A 298 27.99 13.62 9.76
N LEU A 299 26.71 13.89 9.48
CA LEU A 299 26.28 14.62 8.29
C LEU A 299 25.54 15.89 8.68
N PHE A 300 25.83 16.99 7.99
CA PHE A 300 24.99 18.18 8.04
C PHE A 300 23.67 17.91 7.29
N THR A 301 22.57 18.40 7.83
CA THR A 301 21.25 18.05 7.33
C THR A 301 20.47 19.34 7.03
N SER A 302 20.61 19.80 5.78
CA SER A 302 19.77 20.84 5.20
C SER A 302 18.88 20.21 4.13
N PRO A 303 17.61 20.62 4.00
CA PRO A 303 16.73 20.15 2.94
C PRO A 303 17.40 20.20 1.57
N GLY A 304 17.30 19.10 0.82
CA GLY A 304 17.86 18.97 -0.52
C GLY A 304 19.34 18.57 -0.57
N PHE A 305 20.03 18.38 0.56
CA PHE A 305 21.39 17.85 0.56
C PHE A 305 21.41 16.38 0.14
N ILE A 306 22.33 16.03 -0.76
CA ILE A 306 22.53 14.65 -1.23
C ILE A 306 23.98 14.24 -1.05
N TYR A 307 24.15 13.13 -0.33
CA TYR A 307 25.42 12.51 0.01
C TYR A 307 25.59 11.18 -0.71
N ASP A 308 26.80 10.89 -1.19
CA ASP A 308 27.19 9.57 -1.67
C ASP A 308 28.10 8.90 -0.65
N ILE A 309 27.77 7.67 -0.27
CA ILE A 309 28.59 6.84 0.61
C ILE A 309 29.40 5.89 -0.27
N GLN A 310 30.72 6.03 -0.26
CA GLN A 310 31.66 5.16 -0.94
C GLN A 310 32.42 4.29 0.05
N ILE A 311 32.67 3.05 -0.33
CA ILE A 311 33.48 2.11 0.44
C ILE A 311 34.66 1.62 -0.40
N ASN A 312 35.80 1.44 0.26
CA ASN A 312 36.94 0.70 -0.24
C ASN A 312 37.20 -0.47 0.70
N CYS A 313 37.26 -1.68 0.17
CA CYS A 313 37.56 -2.87 0.94
C CYS A 313 38.91 -3.43 0.50
N ILE A 314 39.80 -3.65 1.46
CA ILE A 314 41.05 -4.39 1.25
C ILE A 314 40.80 -5.83 1.65
N MET A 315 41.01 -6.74 0.71
CA MET A 315 40.77 -8.16 0.84
C MET A 315 42.06 -8.95 0.74
N ASN A 316 42.07 -10.12 1.37
CA ASN A 316 43.14 -11.09 1.31
C ASN A 316 42.60 -12.44 0.87
N ILE A 317 43.35 -13.13 0.02
CA ILE A 317 43.08 -14.50 -0.41
C ILE A 317 44.26 -15.38 -0.02
N VAL A 318 43.97 -16.47 0.68
CA VAL A 318 44.96 -17.47 1.07
C VAL A 318 44.59 -18.78 0.40
N ASN A 319 45.47 -19.23 -0.48
CA ASN A 319 45.38 -20.51 -1.17
C ASN A 319 46.36 -21.50 -0.53
N ASN A 320 45.96 -22.76 -0.43
CA ASN A 320 46.86 -23.80 0.06
C ASN A 320 47.98 -24.03 -0.98
N ALA A 321 49.22 -23.74 -0.62
CA ALA A 321 50.36 -23.62 -1.54
C ALA A 321 50.80 -24.93 -2.23
N SER A 322 50.14 -26.06 -2.01
CA SER A 322 50.51 -27.38 -2.53
C SER A 322 50.20 -27.62 -4.02
N LEU A 323 49.92 -26.56 -4.78
CA LEU A 323 49.32 -26.64 -6.12
C LEU A 323 50.22 -26.07 -7.24
N ILE A 324 51.43 -25.64 -6.89
CA ILE A 324 52.41 -25.07 -7.83
C ILE A 324 52.78 -26.14 -8.87
N GLY A 325 52.33 -25.95 -10.12
CA GLY A 325 52.74 -26.74 -11.29
C GLY A 325 51.65 -27.57 -11.98
N LYS A 326 50.45 -27.76 -11.39
CA LYS A 326 49.37 -28.55 -12.02
C LYS A 326 48.29 -27.71 -12.73
N TYR A 327 48.07 -26.49 -12.25
CA TYR A 327 46.98 -25.61 -12.69
C TYR A 327 47.47 -24.17 -12.75
N THR A 328 46.82 -23.36 -13.58
CA THR A 328 47.04 -21.90 -13.65
C THR A 328 45.74 -21.19 -13.31
N ILE A 329 45.81 -20.23 -12.38
CA ILE A 329 44.72 -19.30 -12.06
C ILE A 329 45.01 -17.98 -12.77
N SER A 330 44.05 -17.49 -13.55
CA SER A 330 44.16 -16.24 -14.29
C SER A 330 42.88 -15.42 -14.18
N ASN A 331 42.98 -14.10 -14.46
CA ASN A 331 41.85 -13.17 -14.42
C ASN A 331 41.08 -13.20 -13.08
N GLU A 332 41.83 -13.32 -11.98
CA GLU A 332 41.28 -13.41 -10.63
C GLU A 332 40.65 -12.06 -10.23
N LYS A 333 39.38 -12.11 -9.83
CA LYS A 333 38.59 -10.98 -9.38
C LYS A 333 37.88 -11.37 -8.09
N TYR A 334 38.05 -10.56 -7.07
CA TYR A 334 37.34 -10.74 -5.81
C TYR A 334 36.97 -9.39 -5.20
N GLY A 335 35.93 -9.42 -4.39
CA GLY A 335 35.34 -8.21 -3.84
C GLY A 335 34.25 -8.52 -2.81
N VAL A 336 33.77 -7.46 -2.19
CA VAL A 336 32.59 -7.47 -1.31
C VAL A 336 31.38 -7.07 -2.15
N ILE A 337 30.28 -7.80 -2.03
CA ILE A 337 28.98 -7.41 -2.56
C ILE A 337 28.24 -6.67 -1.45
N CYS A 338 28.03 -5.36 -1.61
CA CYS A 338 27.23 -4.56 -0.70
C CYS A 338 25.75 -4.55 -1.11
N ASN A 339 24.85 -4.34 -0.15
CA ASN A 339 23.41 -4.46 -0.33
C ASN A 339 23.05 -5.83 -0.93
N PHE A 340 23.65 -6.89 -0.37
CA PHE A 340 23.43 -8.25 -0.85
C PHE A 340 21.94 -8.59 -0.79
N SER A 341 21.40 -9.10 -1.89
CA SER A 341 20.01 -9.50 -2.01
C SER A 341 19.90 -10.73 -2.92
N GLY A 342 19.13 -11.72 -2.49
CA GLY A 342 18.91 -12.95 -3.25
C GLY A 342 19.70 -14.14 -2.72
N SER A 343 19.99 -15.09 -3.60
CA SER A 343 20.60 -16.38 -3.27
C SER A 343 22.10 -16.40 -3.57
N ASN A 344 22.81 -17.27 -2.87
CA ASN A 344 24.23 -17.54 -3.13
C ASN A 344 24.41 -18.18 -4.50
N VAL A 345 25.51 -17.85 -5.19
CA VAL A 345 25.87 -18.41 -6.50
C VAL A 345 27.13 -19.25 -6.35
N PHE A 346 27.10 -20.47 -6.86
CA PHE A 346 28.24 -21.39 -6.86
C PHE A 346 28.39 -21.99 -8.26
N ASN A 347 29.54 -21.80 -8.90
CA ASN A 347 29.88 -22.42 -10.17
C ASN A 347 31.27 -23.04 -10.06
N ASN A 348 31.32 -24.37 -10.11
CA ASN A 348 32.55 -25.15 -9.89
C ASN A 348 33.24 -24.89 -8.54
N CYS A 349 32.46 -24.41 -7.56
CA CYS A 349 32.89 -24.18 -6.19
C CYS A 349 31.97 -24.91 -5.21
N THR A 350 32.51 -25.31 -4.06
CA THR A 350 31.73 -25.78 -2.91
C THR A 350 32.07 -24.94 -1.68
N LEU A 351 31.04 -24.50 -0.95
CA LEU A 351 31.23 -23.70 0.26
C LEU A 351 31.46 -24.64 1.46
N LYS A 352 32.55 -24.43 2.21
CA LYS A 352 32.88 -25.24 3.39
C LYS A 352 32.36 -24.64 4.68
N SER A 353 32.40 -23.32 4.80
CA SER A 353 31.84 -22.62 5.95
C SER A 353 31.21 -21.32 5.52
N SER A 354 29.92 -21.16 5.82
CA SER A 354 29.29 -19.85 5.95
C SER A 354 29.14 -19.54 7.43
N PRO A 355 29.34 -18.30 7.86
CA PRO A 355 28.70 -17.87 9.08
C PRO A 355 27.17 -17.91 8.91
N VAL A 356 26.50 -18.46 9.93
CA VAL A 356 25.05 -18.61 9.99
C VAL A 356 24.46 -17.27 10.39
N SER A 357 24.02 -16.47 9.41
CA SER A 357 23.11 -15.37 9.70
C SER A 357 21.97 -15.35 8.69
N THR A 358 20.78 -15.03 9.15
CA THR A 358 19.64 -14.72 8.30
C THR A 358 19.89 -13.38 7.62
N LEU A 359 19.62 -13.28 6.31
CA LEU A 359 19.72 -12.04 5.57
C LEU A 359 18.90 -10.95 6.27
N THR A 360 19.55 -9.90 6.76
CA THR A 360 18.85 -8.78 7.40
C THR A 360 18.59 -7.67 6.41
N SER A 361 17.53 -6.90 6.65
CA SER A 361 17.24 -5.71 5.86
C SER A 361 18.27 -4.62 6.07
N PHE A 362 18.42 -3.81 5.02
CA PHE A 362 19.08 -2.52 5.07
C PHE A 362 18.47 -1.59 6.14
N SER A 363 19.30 -0.79 6.82
CA SER A 363 18.82 0.29 7.70
C SER A 363 19.73 1.51 7.67
N PHE A 364 19.16 2.71 7.63
CA PHE A 364 19.87 3.98 7.81
C PHE A 364 19.15 4.81 8.87
N THR A 365 19.76 4.93 10.05
CA THR A 365 19.09 5.51 11.24
C THR A 365 20.01 6.48 11.96
N PRO A 366 19.47 7.57 12.53
CA PRO A 366 20.24 8.44 13.41
C PRO A 366 20.52 7.70 14.72
N MET A 367 21.71 7.89 15.29
CA MET A 367 21.96 7.54 16.68
C MET A 367 21.15 8.49 17.57
N ASN A 368 20.30 7.92 18.42
CA ASN A 368 19.73 8.66 19.53
C ASN A 368 20.86 8.95 20.52
N ILE A 369 21.21 10.22 20.67
CA ILE A 369 22.06 10.71 21.76
C ILE A 369 21.17 10.93 22.98
#